data_AF-A0AA47M6I9-F1
#
_entry.id   AF-A0AA47M6I9-F1
#
_cell.length_a   1.000
_cell.length_b   1.000
_cell.length_c   1.000
_cell.angle_alpha   90.00
_cell.angle_beta   90.00
_cell.angle_gamma   90.00
#
_symmetry.space_group_name_H-M   'P 1'
#
loop_
_entity.id
_entity.type
_entity.pdbx_description
1 polymer ?
#
loop_
_entity_poly.entity_id
_entity_poly.type
_entity_poly.pdbx_seq_one_letter_code
_entity_poly.pdbx_strand_id
1 'polypeptide(L)'
;MAQYCRDHKQAVFLLTSASSTSTYHAADHSRVGSIQSALIHLQFFWELTLLGEPVVVMAPSPTMSSEIVLALVSSIAPLKYCSDYRPYFTIHDSEFREYTTRTQAPPNVILGVTNPFFIKTFQSWPHIVRLGEPRMAGDLPKQVKVKKLAKLKTLDTKPGIYTAYKTFLQKDKILIKRLLKGIQRKRPSEVQSAILRRHLLELTQSFIIPLERYMASLMPLQRSVTPWKTPPQIRPFSQEEFMATLEHAGPHLTSMLKGDWMGLYRRFFRSPNFDGWYRLRRREMTQKLECLHLEAVCDADLVGWTKDKSEVEVVDLVLKLREKLTKAHMQQLSVKEGALDQLEGCVQTIAASLPEDLQIVLHRHRP
;
A
#
# COMPACT_ATOMS: atom_id res chain seq x y z
N MET A 1 -18.85 25.77 -1.15
CA MET A 1 -17.42 25.96 -0.80
C MET A 1 -17.08 25.67 0.66
N ALA A 2 -17.90 26.05 1.66
CA ALA A 2 -17.60 25.79 3.07
C ALA A 2 -17.64 24.30 3.49
N GLN A 3 -18.44 23.46 2.82
CA GLN A 3 -18.44 22.00 3.02
C GLN A 3 -17.16 21.36 2.44
N TYR A 4 -16.79 21.76 1.23
CA TYR A 4 -15.55 21.36 0.55
C TYR A 4 -14.30 21.66 1.39
N CYS A 5 -14.20 22.84 2.03
CA CYS A 5 -13.07 23.16 2.93
C CYS A 5 -13.05 22.35 4.24
N ARG A 6 -14.21 21.88 4.74
CA ARG A 6 -14.26 21.03 5.95
C ARG A 6 -13.87 19.59 5.64
N ASP A 7 -14.36 19.05 4.53
CA ASP A 7 -13.96 17.74 4.02
C ASP A 7 -12.47 17.73 3.64
N HIS A 8 -11.95 18.86 3.15
CA HIS A 8 -10.52 19.00 2.83
C HIS A 8 -9.62 19.04 4.08
N LYS A 9 -10.07 19.64 5.19
CA LYS A 9 -9.34 19.60 6.47
C LYS A 9 -9.32 18.19 7.07
N GLN A 10 -10.43 17.44 6.94
CA GLN A 10 -10.53 16.05 7.39
C GLN A 10 -9.68 15.11 6.51
N ALA A 11 -9.67 15.33 5.20
CA ALA A 11 -8.81 14.59 4.25
C ALA A 11 -7.31 14.92 4.43
N VAL A 12 -6.95 16.19 4.67
CA VAL A 12 -5.55 16.59 4.94
C VAL A 12 -5.06 16.01 6.26
N PHE A 13 -5.91 15.96 7.30
CA PHE A 13 -5.55 15.36 8.58
C PHE A 13 -5.38 13.83 8.52
N LEU A 14 -6.17 13.13 7.69
CA LEU A 14 -5.97 11.69 7.42
C LEU A 14 -4.69 11.42 6.61
N LEU A 15 -4.31 12.34 5.72
CA LEU A 15 -3.05 12.25 4.96
C LEU A 15 -1.80 12.55 5.82
N THR A 16 -1.90 13.44 6.82
CA THR A 16 -0.76 13.81 7.70
C THR A 16 -0.63 12.96 8.96
N SER A 17 -1.69 12.33 9.45
CA SER A 17 -1.60 11.40 10.60
C SER A 17 -1.11 10.01 10.20
N ALA A 18 -1.19 9.64 8.91
CA ALA A 18 -0.63 8.39 8.40
C ALA A 18 0.89 8.42 8.15
N SER A 19 1.56 9.57 8.35
CA SER A 19 3.01 9.71 8.11
C SER A 19 3.92 9.40 9.31
N SER A 20 3.42 8.74 10.34
CA SER A 20 4.26 8.17 11.42
C SER A 20 4.30 6.64 11.37
N THR A 21 4.54 6.06 10.19
CA THR A 21 4.96 4.66 10.10
C THR A 21 6.42 4.58 9.68
N SER A 22 7.23 4.23 10.68
CA SER A 22 8.54 3.58 10.60
C SER A 22 9.39 3.93 9.38
N THR A 23 10.46 4.68 9.64
CA THR A 23 11.66 4.77 8.82
C THR A 23 12.22 3.37 8.55
N TYR A 24 11.63 2.67 7.58
CA TYR A 24 12.40 1.71 6.81
C TYR A 24 13.45 2.54 6.08
N HIS A 25 14.66 2.56 6.64
CA HIS A 25 15.88 2.75 5.86
C HIS A 25 15.94 1.61 4.82
N ALA A 26 15.07 1.66 3.83
CA ALA A 26 15.21 0.91 2.61
C ALA A 26 16.47 1.49 1.97
N ALA A 27 17.59 0.81 2.16
CA ALA A 27 18.85 1.16 1.52
C ALA A 27 18.61 1.48 0.02
N ASP A 28 19.43 2.37 -0.53
CA ASP A 28 19.43 2.89 -1.90
C ASP A 28 19.54 1.77 -2.97
N HIS A 29 18.53 0.90 -3.07
CA HIS A 29 18.54 -0.28 -3.94
C HIS A 29 17.99 0.02 -5.34
N SER A 30 17.40 1.20 -5.57
CA SER A 30 16.96 1.62 -6.90
C SER A 30 18.14 2.14 -7.74
N ARG A 31 19.18 1.33 -7.92
CA ARG A 31 20.30 1.70 -8.80
C ARG A 31 19.78 1.69 -10.23
N VAL A 32 19.66 2.87 -10.84
CA VAL A 32 19.31 3.01 -12.26
C VAL A 32 20.22 2.18 -13.17
N GLY A 33 21.44 1.88 -12.72
CA GLY A 33 22.39 1.00 -13.42
C GLY A 33 21.78 -0.32 -13.86
N SER A 34 20.99 -0.98 -13.01
CA SER A 34 20.50 -2.35 -13.27
C SER A 34 19.32 -2.38 -14.26
N ILE A 35 18.61 -1.24 -14.47
CA ILE A 35 17.46 -1.11 -15.39
C ILE A 35 17.80 -0.20 -16.60
N GLN A 36 19.05 0.23 -16.73
CA GLN A 36 19.49 1.19 -17.75
C GLN A 36 19.17 0.75 -19.20
N SER A 37 19.25 -0.55 -19.46
CA SER A 37 18.94 -1.16 -20.76
C SER A 37 17.43 -1.27 -21.06
N ALA A 38 16.57 -0.96 -20.08
CA ALA A 38 15.12 -1.08 -20.20
C ALA A 38 14.36 0.19 -19.77
N LEU A 39 15.03 1.35 -19.73
CA LEU A 39 14.44 2.63 -19.34
C LEU A 39 13.24 3.03 -20.20
N ILE A 40 13.18 2.62 -21.47
CA ILE A 40 12.01 2.90 -22.31
C ILE A 40 10.75 2.14 -21.88
N HIS A 41 10.89 1.15 -21.00
CA HIS A 41 9.85 0.26 -20.49
C HIS A 41 9.51 0.52 -19.02
N LEU A 42 9.91 1.66 -18.46
CA LEU A 42 9.60 2.01 -17.06
C LEU A 42 8.11 1.92 -16.74
N GLN A 43 7.25 2.41 -17.63
CA GLN A 43 5.80 2.34 -17.46
C GLN A 43 5.30 0.90 -17.37
N PHE A 44 5.87 0.00 -18.18
CA PHE A 44 5.54 -1.41 -18.16
C PHE A 44 5.91 -2.06 -16.83
N PHE A 45 7.11 -1.81 -16.33
CA PHE A 45 7.55 -2.35 -15.05
C PHE A 45 6.72 -1.84 -13.88
N TRP A 46 6.45 -0.54 -13.84
CA TRP A 46 5.62 0.06 -12.80
C TRP A 46 4.22 -0.56 -12.78
N GLU A 47 3.57 -0.75 -13.95
CA GLU A 47 2.25 -1.37 -14.01
C GLU A 47 2.27 -2.84 -13.55
N LEU A 48 3.23 -3.65 -14.00
CA LEU A 48 3.33 -5.05 -13.56
C LEU A 48 3.50 -5.15 -12.05
N THR A 49 4.39 -4.33 -11.48
CA THR A 49 4.59 -4.28 -10.02
C THR A 49 3.32 -3.80 -9.33
N LEU A 50 2.67 -2.74 -9.81
CA LEU A 50 1.45 -2.17 -9.22
C LEU A 50 0.33 -3.21 -9.17
N LEU A 51 0.19 -3.99 -10.23
CA LEU A 51 -0.83 -5.04 -10.37
C LEU A 51 -0.43 -6.36 -9.71
N GLY A 52 0.79 -6.49 -9.19
CA GLY A 52 1.30 -7.72 -8.59
C GLY A 52 1.37 -8.88 -9.60
N GLU A 53 1.60 -8.59 -10.88
CA GLU A 53 1.63 -9.63 -11.91
C GLU A 53 2.84 -10.58 -11.72
N PRO A 54 2.73 -11.87 -12.08
CA PRO A 54 3.85 -12.80 -12.00
C PRO A 54 4.97 -12.43 -12.97
N VAL A 55 6.20 -12.21 -12.46
CA VAL A 55 7.35 -11.80 -13.29
C VAL A 55 8.56 -12.66 -12.97
N VAL A 56 9.23 -13.17 -14.01
CA VAL A 56 10.56 -13.77 -13.88
C VAL A 56 11.62 -12.82 -14.42
N VAL A 57 12.54 -12.41 -13.55
CA VAL A 57 13.73 -11.63 -13.89
C VAL A 57 14.91 -12.58 -14.07
N MET A 58 15.43 -12.68 -15.29
CA MET A 58 16.63 -13.45 -15.62
C MET A 58 17.81 -12.49 -15.76
N ALA A 59 18.79 -12.62 -14.87
CA ALA A 59 19.98 -11.77 -14.80
C ALA A 59 21.27 -12.59 -14.95
N PRO A 60 22.41 -11.99 -15.32
CA PRO A 60 23.69 -12.70 -15.44
C PRO A 60 24.35 -13.01 -14.09
N SER A 61 23.95 -12.34 -13.00
CA SER A 61 24.51 -12.56 -11.66
C SER A 61 23.44 -12.45 -10.56
N PRO A 62 23.64 -13.12 -9.41
CA PRO A 62 22.70 -13.05 -8.27
C PRO A 62 22.52 -11.62 -7.75
N THR A 63 23.59 -10.83 -7.76
CA THR A 63 23.57 -9.41 -7.38
C THR A 63 22.64 -8.62 -8.28
N MET A 64 22.80 -8.75 -9.60
CA MET A 64 21.99 -8.00 -10.55
C MET A 64 20.53 -8.46 -10.51
N SER A 65 20.28 -9.76 -10.35
CA SER A 65 18.95 -10.32 -10.10
C SER A 65 18.28 -9.61 -8.92
N SER A 66 18.97 -9.60 -7.78
CA SER A 66 18.46 -9.04 -6.54
C SER A 66 18.18 -7.54 -6.65
N GLU A 67 19.12 -6.78 -7.24
CA GLU A 67 18.95 -5.35 -7.46
C GLU A 67 17.73 -5.03 -8.34
N ILE A 68 17.53 -5.77 -9.43
CA ILE A 68 16.38 -5.53 -10.32
C ILE A 68 15.08 -5.83 -9.61
N VAL A 69 14.96 -6.98 -8.93
CA VAL A 69 13.73 -7.36 -8.21
C VAL A 69 13.40 -6.33 -7.13
N LEU A 70 14.38 -5.92 -6.33
CA LEU A 70 14.19 -4.90 -5.30
C LEU A 70 13.83 -3.53 -5.90
N ALA A 71 14.46 -3.15 -7.02
CA ALA A 71 14.11 -1.92 -7.73
C ALA A 71 12.67 -1.96 -8.25
N LEU A 72 12.20 -3.10 -8.78
CA LEU A 72 10.80 -3.28 -9.19
C LEU A 72 9.86 -3.13 -8.01
N VAL A 73 10.09 -3.86 -6.91
CA VAL A 73 9.26 -3.78 -5.70
C VAL A 73 9.20 -2.35 -5.14
N SER A 74 10.33 -1.65 -5.11
CA SER A 74 10.41 -0.26 -4.65
C SER A 74 9.78 0.76 -5.59
N SER A 75 9.54 0.39 -6.86
CA SER A 75 9.06 1.32 -7.90
C SER A 75 7.65 1.85 -7.66
N ILE A 76 6.87 1.19 -6.80
CA ILE A 76 5.50 1.60 -6.47
C ILE A 76 5.41 2.32 -5.11
N ALA A 77 6.53 2.71 -4.49
CA ALA A 77 6.47 3.52 -3.27
C ALA A 77 5.66 4.82 -3.52
N PRO A 78 4.81 5.26 -2.56
CA PRO A 78 4.68 4.78 -1.19
C PRO A 78 3.68 3.62 -1.01
N LEU A 79 3.09 3.10 -2.09
CA LEU A 79 2.24 1.92 -2.01
C LEU A 79 3.08 0.70 -1.60
N LYS A 80 2.67 0.02 -0.53
CA LYS A 80 3.34 -1.20 -0.08
C LYS A 80 3.06 -2.34 -1.08
N TYR A 81 4.13 -2.95 -1.59
CA TYR A 81 4.02 -4.20 -2.34
C TYR A 81 3.59 -5.34 -1.42
N CYS A 82 2.52 -6.05 -1.78
CA CYS A 82 1.87 -7.07 -0.96
C CYS A 82 1.84 -8.46 -1.61
N SER A 83 2.53 -8.63 -2.74
CA SER A 83 2.75 -9.94 -3.36
C SER A 83 4.13 -10.50 -2.94
N ASP A 84 4.41 -11.78 -3.19
CA ASP A 84 5.72 -12.35 -2.87
C ASP A 84 6.79 -11.81 -3.83
N TYR A 85 8.04 -11.81 -3.39
CA TYR A 85 9.19 -11.55 -4.25
C TYR A 85 10.42 -12.29 -3.73
N ARG A 86 11.20 -12.86 -4.67
CA ARG A 86 12.46 -13.53 -4.37
C ARG A 86 13.57 -12.81 -5.14
N PRO A 87 14.38 -11.97 -4.47
CA PRO A 87 15.48 -11.25 -5.12
C PRO A 87 16.44 -12.18 -5.88
N TYR A 88 16.68 -13.35 -5.30
CA TYR A 88 17.40 -14.44 -5.94
C TYR A 88 16.81 -15.79 -5.53
N PHE A 89 16.41 -16.58 -6.51
CA PHE A 89 15.76 -17.88 -6.38
C PHE A 89 16.59 -18.96 -7.08
N THR A 90 16.68 -20.11 -6.45
CA THR A 90 17.55 -21.23 -6.80
C THR A 90 16.79 -22.54 -6.87
N ILE A 91 17.45 -23.58 -7.37
CA ILE A 91 16.89 -24.94 -7.41
C ILE A 91 16.85 -25.61 -6.04
N HIS A 92 17.52 -25.03 -5.04
CA HIS A 92 17.63 -25.58 -3.68
C HIS A 92 16.58 -25.00 -2.72
N ASP A 93 15.83 -23.99 -3.16
CA ASP A 93 14.73 -23.44 -2.38
C ASP A 93 13.62 -24.49 -2.23
N SER A 94 13.06 -24.60 -1.03
CA SER A 94 12.00 -25.58 -0.70
C SER A 94 10.78 -25.46 -1.61
N GLU A 95 10.47 -24.25 -2.05
CA GLU A 95 9.33 -23.87 -2.88
C GLU A 95 9.60 -24.07 -4.38
N PHE A 96 10.78 -24.56 -4.77
CA PHE A 96 11.14 -24.82 -6.17
C PHE A 96 10.10 -25.66 -6.90
N ARG A 97 9.59 -26.72 -6.27
CA ARG A 97 8.56 -27.56 -6.91
C ARG A 97 7.25 -26.82 -7.15
N GLU A 98 6.86 -25.94 -6.24
CA GLU A 98 5.62 -25.16 -6.34
C GLU A 98 5.69 -24.18 -7.52
N TYR A 99 6.76 -23.38 -7.59
CA TYR A 99 6.90 -22.37 -8.64
C TYR A 99 7.17 -22.94 -10.03
N THR A 100 7.65 -24.18 -10.12
CA THR A 100 7.99 -24.82 -11.41
C THR A 100 6.91 -25.77 -11.93
N THR A 101 5.85 -25.99 -11.13
CA THR A 101 4.71 -26.81 -11.52
C THR A 101 3.90 -26.13 -12.61
N ARG A 102 3.54 -26.87 -13.67
CA ARG A 102 2.79 -26.35 -14.84
C ARG A 102 1.28 -26.57 -14.77
N THR A 103 0.80 -27.23 -13.73
CA THR A 103 -0.63 -27.56 -13.57
C THR A 103 -1.45 -26.40 -13.00
N GLN A 104 -0.79 -25.39 -12.42
CA GLN A 104 -1.43 -24.23 -11.80
C GLN A 104 -0.98 -22.94 -12.48
N ALA A 105 -1.81 -21.90 -12.38
CA ALA A 105 -1.41 -20.57 -12.80
C ALA A 105 -0.23 -20.09 -11.92
N PRO A 106 0.76 -19.39 -12.48
CA PRO A 106 1.85 -18.84 -11.70
C PRO A 106 1.33 -17.94 -10.56
N PRO A 107 1.85 -18.06 -9.33
CA PRO A 107 1.45 -17.20 -8.24
C PRO A 107 1.89 -15.75 -8.49
N ASN A 108 1.25 -14.80 -7.82
CA ASN A 108 1.66 -13.39 -7.84
C ASN A 108 3.01 -13.23 -7.14
N VAL A 109 4.10 -13.41 -7.89
CA VAL A 109 5.48 -13.32 -7.40
C VAL A 109 6.42 -12.74 -8.43
N ILE A 110 7.38 -11.93 -7.96
CA ILE A 110 8.54 -11.52 -8.77
C ILE A 110 9.72 -12.43 -8.39
N LEU A 111 10.16 -13.29 -9.32
CA LEU A 111 11.27 -14.22 -9.13
C LEU A 111 12.52 -13.75 -9.87
N GLY A 112 13.60 -13.50 -9.14
CA GLY A 112 14.92 -13.26 -9.69
C GLY A 112 15.72 -14.55 -9.83
N VAL A 113 16.25 -14.84 -11.02
CA VAL A 113 17.07 -16.03 -11.30
C VAL A 113 18.26 -15.70 -12.20
N THR A 114 19.26 -16.57 -12.19
CA THR A 114 20.47 -16.40 -13.03
C THR A 114 20.66 -17.47 -14.09
N ASN A 115 20.18 -18.68 -13.83
CA ASN A 115 20.53 -19.84 -14.62
C ASN A 115 19.65 -19.97 -15.90
N PRO A 116 20.24 -20.09 -17.10
CA PRO A 116 19.51 -20.40 -18.34
C PRO A 116 18.60 -21.63 -18.25
N PHE A 117 18.86 -22.59 -17.36
CA PHE A 117 17.96 -23.71 -17.06
C PHE A 117 16.52 -23.25 -16.78
N PHE A 118 16.37 -22.15 -16.04
CA PHE A 118 15.07 -21.58 -15.69
C PHE A 118 14.29 -21.06 -16.91
N ILE A 119 14.93 -20.87 -18.08
CA ILE A 119 14.24 -20.47 -19.31
C ILE A 119 13.21 -21.53 -19.70
N LYS A 120 13.60 -22.81 -19.69
CA LYS A 120 12.67 -23.91 -20.02
C LYS A 120 11.62 -24.10 -18.92
N THR A 121 12.03 -23.91 -17.68
CA THR A 121 11.18 -24.09 -16.51
C THR A 121 10.04 -23.07 -16.49
N PHE A 122 10.36 -21.80 -16.71
CA PHE A 122 9.41 -20.70 -16.64
C PHE A 122 8.91 -20.20 -18.00
N GLN A 123 9.14 -20.92 -19.10
CA GLN A 123 8.72 -20.51 -20.45
C GLN A 123 7.22 -20.18 -20.59
N SER A 124 6.38 -20.76 -19.73
CA SER A 124 4.92 -20.53 -19.70
C SER A 124 4.50 -19.35 -18.83
N TRP A 125 5.42 -18.70 -18.14
CA TRP A 125 5.12 -17.55 -17.31
C TRP A 125 4.74 -16.34 -18.17
N PRO A 126 3.83 -15.49 -17.68
CA PRO A 126 3.25 -14.42 -18.49
C PRO A 126 4.27 -13.32 -18.83
N HIS A 127 5.24 -13.08 -17.94
CA HIS A 127 6.22 -12.01 -18.08
C HIS A 127 7.62 -12.51 -17.75
N ILE A 128 8.50 -12.50 -18.74
CA ILE A 128 9.91 -12.86 -18.58
C ILE A 128 10.77 -11.69 -19.01
N VAL A 129 11.59 -11.20 -18.07
CA VAL A 129 12.43 -10.02 -18.22
C VAL A 129 13.88 -10.48 -18.19
N ARG A 130 14.56 -10.36 -19.33
CA ARG A 130 15.98 -10.70 -19.43
C ARG A 130 16.80 -9.45 -19.69
N LEU A 131 17.50 -9.00 -18.67
CA LEU A 131 18.41 -7.85 -18.78
C LEU A 131 19.84 -8.37 -18.97
N GLY A 132 20.58 -7.74 -19.89
CA GLY A 132 21.99 -8.05 -20.12
C GLY A 132 22.89 -7.31 -19.12
N GLU A 133 24.17 -7.63 -19.14
CA GLU A 133 25.17 -6.95 -18.31
C GLU A 133 25.16 -5.43 -18.53
N PRO A 134 25.28 -4.63 -17.45
CA PRO A 134 25.46 -3.19 -17.57
C PRO A 134 26.78 -2.93 -18.30
N ARG A 135 26.71 -2.19 -19.42
CA ARG A 135 27.92 -1.81 -20.17
C ARG A 135 28.69 -0.73 -19.41
N MET A 136 30.01 -0.73 -19.60
CA MET A 136 30.93 0.30 -19.09
C MET A 136 30.44 1.73 -19.43
N ALA A 137 30.69 2.67 -18.51
CA ALA A 137 30.19 4.03 -18.54
C ALA A 137 30.66 4.80 -19.80
N GLY A 138 29.73 5.11 -20.70
CA GLY A 138 29.98 5.97 -21.87
C GLY A 138 29.16 5.61 -23.10
N ASP A 139 28.86 4.32 -23.28
CA ASP A 139 28.02 3.86 -24.38
C ASP A 139 26.53 3.92 -24.02
N LEU A 140 25.71 4.39 -24.95
CA LEU A 140 24.26 4.26 -24.84
C LEU A 140 23.88 2.77 -24.79
N PRO A 141 23.26 2.29 -23.70
CA PRO A 141 22.81 0.90 -23.66
C PRO A 141 21.73 0.70 -24.71
N LYS A 142 21.96 -0.29 -25.59
CA LYS A 142 20.94 -0.73 -26.56
C LYS A 142 19.69 -1.11 -25.77
N GLN A 143 18.61 -0.35 -25.99
CA GLN A 143 17.37 -0.58 -25.28
C GLN A 143 16.78 -1.94 -25.68
N VAL A 144 16.39 -2.74 -24.68
CA VAL A 144 15.83 -4.07 -24.91
C VAL A 144 14.51 -3.96 -25.68
N LYS A 145 14.24 -4.96 -26.54
CA LYS A 145 12.99 -5.02 -27.31
C LYS A 145 11.97 -5.91 -26.61
N VAL A 146 10.70 -5.56 -26.73
CA VAL A 146 9.58 -6.42 -26.35
C VAL A 146 9.35 -7.45 -27.47
N LYS A 147 9.18 -8.70 -27.09
CA LYS A 147 8.91 -9.84 -27.99
C LYS A 147 7.70 -10.61 -27.46
N LYS A 148 6.98 -11.28 -28.38
CA LYS A 148 5.93 -12.24 -28.00
C LYS A 148 6.56 -13.43 -27.27
N LEU A 149 5.86 -14.01 -26.30
CA LEU A 149 6.32 -15.16 -25.52
C LEU A 149 6.70 -16.36 -26.41
N ALA A 150 5.93 -16.63 -27.47
CA ALA A 150 6.22 -17.70 -28.44
C ALA A 150 7.58 -17.56 -29.16
N LYS A 151 8.22 -16.38 -29.11
CA LYS A 151 9.56 -16.16 -29.68
C LYS A 151 10.69 -16.47 -28.70
N LEU A 152 10.38 -16.85 -27.46
CA LEU A 152 11.36 -17.28 -26.48
C LEU A 152 11.89 -18.65 -26.89
N LYS A 153 13.12 -18.70 -27.38
CA LYS A 153 13.81 -19.98 -27.60
C LYS A 153 14.50 -20.39 -26.30
N THR A 154 14.44 -21.67 -25.99
CA THR A 154 15.02 -22.29 -24.77
C THR A 154 16.52 -22.04 -24.58
N LEU A 155 17.25 -21.69 -25.65
CA LEU A 155 18.68 -21.40 -25.64
C LEU A 155 19.01 -19.93 -26.00
N ASP A 156 18.03 -19.06 -26.26
CA ASP A 156 18.32 -17.67 -26.65
C ASP A 156 18.83 -16.87 -25.44
N THR A 157 20.13 -16.57 -25.45
CA THR A 157 20.78 -15.80 -24.38
C THR A 157 20.58 -14.28 -24.49
N LYS A 158 19.87 -13.81 -25.52
CA LYS A 158 19.77 -12.38 -25.82
C LYS A 158 18.84 -11.65 -24.86
N PRO A 159 19.25 -10.47 -24.36
CA PRO A 159 18.39 -9.58 -23.58
C PRO A 159 17.08 -9.24 -24.31
N GLY A 160 15.99 -9.16 -23.55
CA GLY A 160 14.66 -8.93 -24.09
C GLY A 160 13.57 -9.06 -23.03
N ILE A 161 12.42 -8.46 -23.31
CA ILE A 161 11.21 -8.60 -22.49
C ILE A 161 10.22 -9.47 -23.28
N TYR A 162 9.77 -10.57 -22.71
CA TYR A 162 8.85 -11.52 -23.32
C TYR A 162 7.53 -11.45 -22.59
N THR A 163 6.52 -10.87 -23.25
CA THR A 163 5.20 -10.62 -22.66
C THR A 163 4.17 -10.40 -23.76
N ALA A 164 2.91 -10.68 -23.45
CA ALA A 164 1.75 -10.25 -24.24
C ALA A 164 1.07 -9.00 -23.65
N TYR A 165 1.52 -8.53 -22.49
CA TYR A 165 0.93 -7.41 -21.77
C TYR A 165 1.07 -6.11 -22.55
N LYS A 166 0.01 -5.31 -22.53
CA LYS A 166 -0.03 -3.96 -23.08
C LYS A 166 -0.29 -3.01 -21.93
N THR A 167 0.53 -1.97 -21.85
CA THR A 167 0.38 -0.97 -20.78
C THR A 167 -0.91 -0.19 -20.96
N PHE A 168 -1.56 0.11 -19.85
CA PHE A 168 -2.73 1.00 -19.82
C PHE A 168 -2.31 2.44 -20.08
N LEU A 169 -1.17 2.85 -19.51
CA LEU A 169 -0.66 4.21 -19.63
C LEU A 169 0.45 4.31 -20.68
N GLN A 170 0.58 5.50 -21.23
CA GLN A 170 1.63 5.83 -22.19
C GLN A 170 2.95 6.10 -21.46
N LYS A 171 4.06 5.80 -22.13
CA LYS A 171 5.40 6.12 -21.62
C LYS A 171 5.64 7.62 -21.56
N ASP A 172 6.30 8.08 -20.50
CA ASP A 172 6.81 9.45 -20.42
C ASP A 172 8.03 9.64 -21.33
N LYS A 173 7.78 10.12 -22.55
CA LYS A 173 8.83 10.40 -23.54
C LYS A 173 9.81 11.48 -23.07
N ILE A 174 9.38 12.41 -22.22
CA ILE A 174 10.21 13.53 -21.75
C ILE A 174 11.20 13.01 -20.70
N LEU A 175 10.70 12.27 -19.71
CA LEU A 175 11.55 11.62 -18.71
C LEU A 175 12.55 10.67 -19.36
N ILE A 176 12.08 9.79 -20.26
CA ILE A 176 12.96 8.83 -20.95
C ILE A 176 14.09 9.56 -21.68
N LYS A 177 13.78 10.64 -22.42
CA LYS A 177 14.81 11.46 -23.09
C LYS A 177 15.77 12.09 -22.08
N ARG A 178 15.28 12.58 -20.94
CA ARG A 178 16.08 13.20 -19.88
C ARG A 178 17.05 12.20 -19.22
N LEU A 179 16.60 10.96 -18.99
CA LEU A 179 17.42 9.88 -18.43
C LEU A 179 18.47 9.40 -19.44
N LEU A 180 18.07 9.16 -20.70
CA LEU A 180 19.01 8.76 -21.77
C LEU A 180 20.08 9.82 -22.04
N LYS A 181 19.71 11.10 -22.10
CA LYS A 181 20.68 12.21 -22.20
C LYS A 181 21.61 12.28 -20.98
N GLY A 182 21.10 11.97 -19.79
CA GLY A 182 21.91 11.90 -18.58
C GLY A 182 23.00 10.84 -18.68
N ILE A 183 22.68 9.66 -19.23
CA ILE A 183 23.64 8.58 -19.47
C ILE A 183 24.71 9.02 -20.47
N GLN A 184 24.30 9.61 -21.60
CA GLN A 184 25.21 10.12 -22.63
C GLN A 184 26.21 11.13 -22.06
N ARG A 185 25.75 11.98 -21.14
CA ARG A 185 26.56 13.01 -20.48
C ARG A 185 27.30 12.50 -19.25
N LYS A 186 27.38 11.18 -19.03
CA LYS A 186 28.02 10.55 -17.87
C LYS A 186 27.55 11.14 -16.52
N ARG A 187 26.26 11.48 -16.41
CA ARG A 187 25.66 11.96 -15.16
C ARG A 187 25.84 10.87 -14.08
N PRO A 188 26.22 11.24 -12.84
CA PRO A 188 26.34 10.29 -11.74
C PRO A 188 25.07 9.45 -11.55
N SER A 189 25.26 8.19 -11.15
CA SER A 189 24.21 7.18 -11.09
C SER A 189 23.14 7.53 -10.04
N GLU A 190 23.55 8.22 -8.99
CA GLU A 190 22.76 8.65 -7.84
C GLU A 190 21.76 9.73 -8.29
N VAL A 191 22.21 10.67 -9.12
CA VAL A 191 21.35 11.72 -9.66
C VAL A 191 20.33 11.14 -10.63
N GLN A 192 20.72 10.17 -11.46
CA GLN A 192 19.79 9.46 -12.34
C GLN A 192 18.74 8.70 -11.52
N SER A 193 19.18 8.03 -10.46
CA SER A 193 18.34 7.26 -9.55
C SER A 193 17.36 8.16 -8.81
N ALA A 194 17.80 9.33 -8.34
CA ALA A 194 16.93 10.33 -7.72
C ALA A 194 15.85 10.86 -8.69
N ILE A 195 16.20 11.13 -9.95
CA ILE A 195 15.22 11.56 -10.97
C ILE A 195 14.19 10.46 -11.23
N LEU A 196 14.63 9.21 -11.35
CA LEU A 196 13.73 8.08 -11.57
C LEU A 196 12.82 7.84 -10.35
N ARG A 197 13.39 7.78 -9.15
CA ARG A 197 12.63 7.60 -7.90
C ARG A 197 11.57 8.67 -7.72
N ARG A 198 11.92 9.94 -7.95
CA ARG A 198 10.97 11.04 -7.85
C ARG A 198 9.81 10.88 -8.83
N HIS A 199 10.08 10.53 -10.08
CA HIS A 199 9.03 10.31 -11.06
C HIS A 199 8.09 9.16 -10.67
N LEU A 200 8.64 8.02 -10.24
CA LEU A 200 7.87 6.85 -9.83
C LEU A 200 7.03 7.12 -8.56
N LEU A 201 7.59 7.89 -7.62
CA LEU A 201 6.89 8.37 -6.44
C LEU A 201 5.70 9.25 -6.83
N GLU A 202 5.93 10.29 -7.64
CA GLU A 202 4.89 11.21 -8.12
C GLU A 202 3.80 10.43 -8.89
N LEU A 203 4.18 9.48 -9.75
CA LEU A 203 3.25 8.64 -10.49
C LEU A 203 2.37 7.78 -9.56
N THR A 204 2.99 7.12 -8.58
CA THR A 204 2.25 6.28 -7.62
C THR A 204 1.35 7.14 -6.75
N GLN A 205 1.80 8.30 -6.29
CA GLN A 205 0.96 9.24 -5.55
C GLN A 205 -0.23 9.70 -6.39
N SER A 206 -0.03 10.08 -7.64
CA SER A 206 -1.13 10.43 -8.56
C SER A 206 -2.16 9.32 -8.71
N PHE A 207 -1.72 8.06 -8.72
CA PHE A 207 -2.61 6.89 -8.76
C PHE A 207 -3.34 6.66 -7.42
N ILE A 208 -2.71 6.89 -6.28
CA ILE A 208 -3.29 6.59 -4.97
C ILE A 208 -4.17 7.72 -4.42
N ILE A 209 -3.88 8.99 -4.73
CA ILE A 209 -4.63 10.14 -4.20
C ILE A 209 -6.15 10.04 -4.40
N PRO A 210 -6.68 9.66 -5.58
CA PRO A 210 -8.13 9.50 -5.76
C PRO A 210 -8.72 8.42 -4.84
N LEU A 211 -8.00 7.30 -4.66
CA LEU A 211 -8.42 6.22 -3.78
C LEU A 211 -8.48 6.66 -2.32
N GLU A 212 -7.46 7.38 -1.86
CA GLU A 212 -7.42 7.91 -0.49
C GLU A 212 -8.52 8.94 -0.24
N ARG A 213 -8.78 9.82 -1.20
CA ARG A 213 -9.89 10.78 -1.12
C ARG A 213 -11.24 10.08 -1.04
N TYR A 214 -11.47 9.06 -1.87
CA TYR A 214 -12.71 8.28 -1.81
C TYR A 214 -12.82 7.52 -0.48
N MET A 215 -11.76 6.86 -0.02
CA MET A 215 -11.74 6.21 1.30
C MET A 215 -12.09 7.19 2.43
N ALA A 216 -11.51 8.39 2.43
CA ALA A 216 -11.82 9.42 3.42
C ALA A 216 -13.31 9.80 3.39
N SER A 217 -13.94 9.84 2.20
CA SER A 217 -15.38 10.12 2.07
C SER A 217 -16.27 9.03 2.68
N LEU A 218 -15.76 7.80 2.86
CA LEU A 218 -16.50 6.70 3.50
C LEU A 218 -16.55 6.84 5.03
N MET A 219 -15.73 7.72 5.62
CA MET A 219 -15.78 8.01 7.05
C MET A 219 -17.13 8.60 7.45
N PRO A 220 -17.68 8.21 8.61
CA PRO A 220 -18.84 8.89 9.18
C PRO A 220 -18.47 10.32 9.60
N LEU A 221 -19.46 11.20 9.60
CA LEU A 221 -19.27 12.58 10.06
C LEU A 221 -18.93 12.59 11.56
N GLN A 222 -17.97 13.40 11.98
CA GLN A 222 -17.55 13.45 13.39
C GLN A 222 -18.72 13.77 14.33
N ARG A 223 -19.63 14.67 13.92
CA ARG A 223 -20.86 15.00 14.67
C ARG A 223 -21.82 13.82 14.92
N SER A 224 -21.69 12.75 14.15
CA SER A 224 -22.51 11.53 14.33
C SER A 224 -21.89 10.54 15.32
N VAL A 225 -20.64 10.78 15.73
CA VAL A 225 -19.96 9.99 16.76
C VAL A 225 -20.38 10.53 18.12
N THR A 226 -21.30 9.83 18.77
CA THR A 226 -21.80 10.20 20.11
C THR A 226 -21.28 9.26 21.19
N PRO A 227 -21.14 9.70 22.45
CA PRO A 227 -20.64 8.87 23.55
C PRO A 227 -21.53 7.65 23.85
N TRP A 228 -22.85 7.85 23.74
CA TRP A 228 -23.87 6.96 24.26
C TRP A 228 -24.38 5.91 23.25
N LYS A 229 -23.91 5.97 22.01
CA LYS A 229 -24.33 5.05 20.94
C LYS A 229 -23.11 4.34 20.37
N THR A 230 -23.35 3.16 19.79
CA THR A 230 -22.34 2.47 18.99
C THR A 230 -21.77 3.40 17.92
N PRO A 231 -20.43 3.45 17.73
CA PRO A 231 -19.84 4.25 16.68
C PRO A 231 -20.48 3.94 15.31
N PRO A 232 -20.79 4.97 14.51
CA PRO A 232 -21.34 4.77 13.18
C PRO A 232 -20.37 3.97 12.31
N GLN A 233 -20.86 3.03 11.52
CA GLN A 233 -20.00 2.19 10.70
C GLN A 233 -19.40 2.96 9.52
N ILE A 234 -18.15 2.62 9.18
CA ILE A 234 -17.51 3.12 7.96
C ILE A 234 -18.18 2.48 6.76
N ARG A 235 -18.66 3.30 5.82
CA ARG A 235 -19.33 2.83 4.60
C ARG A 235 -18.45 1.84 3.82
N PRO A 236 -19.04 0.79 3.22
CA PRO A 236 -18.28 -0.15 2.40
C PRO A 236 -17.71 0.55 1.16
N PHE A 237 -16.63 0.02 0.62
CA PHE A 237 -16.03 0.55 -0.61
C PHE A 237 -16.81 0.05 -1.82
N SER A 238 -17.32 0.95 -2.66
CA SER A 238 -17.95 0.61 -3.93
C SER A 238 -17.01 0.94 -5.08
N GLN A 239 -16.67 -0.07 -5.89
CA GLN A 239 -15.86 0.15 -7.10
C GLN A 239 -16.59 1.06 -8.09
N GLU A 240 -17.90 0.91 -8.24
CA GLU A 240 -18.69 1.69 -9.20
C GLU A 240 -18.74 3.17 -8.82
N GLU A 241 -19.02 3.47 -7.55
CA GLU A 241 -19.01 4.84 -7.05
C GLU A 241 -17.62 5.47 -7.17
N PHE A 242 -16.57 4.74 -6.77
CA PHE A 242 -15.20 5.22 -6.94
C PHE A 242 -14.90 5.57 -8.40
N MET A 243 -15.25 4.68 -9.33
CA MET A 243 -14.98 4.89 -10.75
C MET A 243 -15.72 6.12 -11.28
N ALA A 244 -16.94 6.40 -10.80
CA ALA A 244 -17.68 7.61 -11.14
C ALA A 244 -16.97 8.89 -10.65
N THR A 245 -16.24 8.84 -9.52
CA THR A 245 -15.47 10.00 -9.04
C THR A 245 -14.28 10.36 -9.94
N LEU A 246 -13.77 9.42 -10.74
CA LEU A 246 -12.56 9.62 -11.55
C LEU A 246 -12.73 10.65 -12.65
N GLU A 247 -13.95 10.94 -13.08
CA GLU A 247 -14.25 12.00 -14.05
C GLU A 247 -13.85 13.39 -13.53
N HIS A 248 -14.06 13.63 -12.23
CA HIS A 248 -13.90 14.95 -11.61
C HIS A 248 -12.74 15.00 -10.60
N ALA A 249 -12.26 13.85 -10.14
CA ALA A 249 -11.23 13.73 -9.10
C ALA A 249 -10.15 12.69 -9.44
N GLY A 250 -9.95 12.40 -10.74
CA GLY A 250 -9.03 11.35 -11.19
C GLY A 250 -7.54 11.73 -11.21
N PRO A 251 -6.66 10.76 -11.55
CA PRO A 251 -5.21 10.97 -11.61
C PRO A 251 -4.76 12.03 -12.61
N HIS A 252 -5.58 12.32 -13.62
CA HIS A 252 -5.31 13.33 -14.65
C HIS A 252 -5.15 14.75 -14.07
N LEU A 253 -5.61 14.99 -12.83
CA LEU A 253 -5.42 16.27 -12.12
C LEU A 253 -4.02 16.43 -11.54
N THR A 254 -3.28 15.34 -11.33
CA THR A 254 -1.96 15.35 -10.68
C THR A 254 -0.87 14.72 -11.55
N SER A 255 -1.23 13.97 -12.60
CA SER A 255 -0.33 13.35 -13.55
C SER A 255 -0.58 13.82 -14.97
N MET A 256 0.51 14.11 -15.69
CA MET A 256 0.48 14.46 -17.11
C MET A 256 0.46 13.21 -18.02
N LEU A 257 0.51 12.00 -17.45
CA LEU A 257 0.46 10.76 -18.22
C LEU A 257 -0.94 10.50 -18.77
N LYS A 258 -0.96 10.17 -20.06
CA LYS A 258 -2.18 9.81 -20.80
C LYS A 258 -2.31 8.29 -20.86
N GLY A 259 -3.55 7.81 -20.96
CA GLY A 259 -3.86 6.39 -21.13
C GLY A 259 -5.13 6.00 -20.42
N ASP A 260 -5.36 4.69 -20.33
CA ASP A 260 -6.55 4.10 -19.72
C ASP A 260 -6.38 3.91 -18.21
N TRP A 261 -6.46 5.02 -17.47
CA TRP A 261 -6.46 5.00 -16.00
C TRP A 261 -7.58 4.14 -15.43
N MET A 262 -8.77 4.16 -16.06
CA MET A 262 -9.92 3.39 -15.61
C MET A 262 -9.67 1.89 -15.71
N GLY A 263 -9.13 1.41 -16.84
CA GLY A 263 -8.72 0.02 -17.02
C GLY A 263 -7.67 -0.40 -15.99
N LEU A 264 -6.70 0.48 -15.70
CA LEU A 264 -5.69 0.22 -14.69
C LEU A 264 -6.30 0.03 -13.29
N TYR A 265 -7.22 0.89 -12.85
CA TYR A 265 -7.92 0.73 -11.57
C TYR A 265 -8.73 -0.57 -11.51
N ARG A 266 -9.49 -0.89 -12.57
CA ARG A 266 -10.27 -2.14 -12.63
C ARG A 266 -9.38 -3.37 -12.47
N ARG A 267 -8.17 -3.34 -13.02
CA ARG A 267 -7.19 -4.42 -12.86
C ARG A 267 -6.58 -4.40 -11.46
N PHE A 268 -6.25 -3.23 -10.93
CA PHE A 268 -5.69 -3.05 -9.60
C PHE A 268 -6.61 -3.59 -8.50
N PHE A 269 -7.93 -3.39 -8.60
CA PHE A 269 -8.89 -3.92 -7.62
C PHE A 269 -8.90 -5.45 -7.50
N ARG A 270 -8.33 -6.17 -8.47
CA ARG A 270 -8.19 -7.62 -8.45
C ARG A 270 -6.79 -8.07 -8.00
N SER A 271 -5.91 -7.13 -7.67
CA SER A 271 -4.52 -7.41 -7.30
C SER A 271 -4.36 -7.60 -5.78
N PRO A 272 -3.34 -8.38 -5.35
CA PRO A 272 -2.98 -8.49 -3.94
C PRO A 272 -2.55 -7.15 -3.31
N ASN A 273 -2.00 -6.23 -4.12
CA ASN A 273 -1.59 -4.91 -3.66
C ASN A 273 -2.78 -4.05 -3.24
N PHE A 274 -3.90 -4.10 -3.99
CA PHE A 274 -5.12 -3.43 -3.57
C PHE A 274 -5.67 -4.03 -2.29
N ASP A 275 -5.74 -5.36 -2.19
CA ASP A 275 -6.27 -6.02 -1.00
C ASP A 275 -5.45 -5.66 0.25
N GLY A 276 -4.12 -5.71 0.16
CA GLY A 276 -3.23 -5.31 1.25
C GLY A 276 -3.37 -3.83 1.63
N TRP A 277 -3.43 -2.94 0.64
CA TRP A 277 -3.66 -1.50 0.85
C TRP A 277 -5.04 -1.23 1.49
N TYR A 278 -6.09 -1.88 0.99
CA TYR A 278 -7.46 -1.70 1.46
C TYR A 278 -7.62 -2.16 2.91
N ARG A 279 -7.08 -3.35 3.25
CA ARG A 279 -7.09 -3.87 4.62
C ARG A 279 -6.36 -2.93 5.59
N LEU A 280 -5.18 -2.44 5.18
CA LEU A 280 -4.42 -1.46 5.97
C LEU A 280 -5.23 -0.18 6.20
N ARG A 281 -5.76 0.42 5.13
CA ARG A 281 -6.53 1.67 5.22
C ARG A 281 -7.83 1.52 6.00
N ARG A 282 -8.54 0.40 5.85
CA ARG A 282 -9.73 0.10 6.66
C ARG A 282 -9.39 0.01 8.14
N ARG A 283 -8.29 -0.67 8.49
CA ARG A 283 -7.83 -0.76 9.89
C ARG A 283 -7.53 0.62 10.47
N GLU A 284 -6.77 1.45 9.76
CA GLU A 284 -6.44 2.82 10.20
C GLU A 284 -7.69 3.69 10.38
N MET A 285 -8.65 3.59 9.46
CA MET A 285 -9.93 4.30 9.57
C MET A 285 -10.75 3.82 10.77
N THR A 286 -10.80 2.51 11.01
CA THR A 286 -11.49 1.94 12.19
C THR A 286 -10.85 2.42 13.47
N GLN A 287 -9.52 2.35 13.59
CA GLN A 287 -8.79 2.88 14.74
C GLN A 287 -9.06 4.36 14.94
N LYS A 288 -9.10 5.16 13.86
CA LYS A 288 -9.41 6.59 13.97
C LYS A 288 -10.82 6.84 14.46
N LEU A 289 -11.80 6.05 14.01
CA LEU A 289 -13.17 6.13 14.49
C LEU A 289 -13.28 5.74 15.98
N GLU A 290 -12.55 4.71 16.41
CA GLU A 290 -12.46 4.30 17.81
C GLU A 290 -11.87 5.41 18.68
N CYS A 291 -10.77 6.04 18.23
CA CYS A 291 -10.20 7.23 18.89
C CYS A 291 -11.23 8.36 19.02
N LEU A 292 -11.91 8.73 17.94
CA LEU A 292 -12.89 9.83 17.95
C LEU A 292 -14.06 9.54 18.90
N HIS A 293 -14.49 8.28 18.98
CA HIS A 293 -15.56 7.90 19.88
C HIS A 293 -15.09 7.88 21.34
N LEU A 294 -13.87 7.43 21.60
CA LEU A 294 -13.28 7.47 22.92
C LEU A 294 -13.09 8.91 23.42
N GLU A 295 -12.62 9.82 22.55
CA GLU A 295 -12.58 11.25 22.84
C GLU A 295 -13.96 11.80 23.19
N ALA A 296 -15.01 11.44 22.43
CA ALA A 296 -16.37 11.85 22.74
C ALA A 296 -16.82 11.34 24.11
N VAL A 297 -16.46 10.10 24.49
CA VAL A 297 -16.76 9.52 25.81
C VAL A 297 -16.02 10.24 26.93
N CYS A 298 -14.74 10.56 26.75
CA CYS A 298 -13.96 11.32 27.73
C CYS A 298 -14.51 12.74 27.93
N ASP A 299 -14.98 13.38 26.86
CA ASP A 299 -15.54 14.74 26.91
C ASP A 299 -17.00 14.77 27.43
N ALA A 300 -17.62 13.61 27.71
CA ALA A 300 -19.00 13.50 28.14
C ALA A 300 -19.17 13.58 29.67
N ASP A 301 -20.28 14.18 30.14
CA ASP A 301 -20.65 14.15 31.56
C ASP A 301 -21.23 12.78 31.96
N LEU A 302 -20.33 11.83 32.22
CA LEU A 302 -20.67 10.47 32.62
C LEU A 302 -21.37 10.43 33.99
N VAL A 303 -20.96 11.27 34.94
CA VAL A 303 -21.51 11.30 36.31
C VAL A 303 -22.89 11.96 36.34
N GLY A 304 -23.12 12.98 35.51
CA GLY A 304 -24.45 13.55 35.31
C GLY A 304 -25.41 12.53 34.71
N TRP A 305 -24.96 11.79 33.68
CA TRP A 305 -25.79 10.81 32.97
C TRP A 305 -26.24 9.63 33.84
N THR A 306 -25.49 9.24 34.87
CA THR A 306 -25.85 8.10 35.73
C THR A 306 -26.95 8.41 36.74
N LYS A 307 -27.30 9.69 36.98
CA LYS A 307 -28.26 10.09 38.02
C LYS A 307 -29.70 9.68 37.71
N ASP A 308 -30.05 9.62 36.44
CA ASP A 308 -31.38 9.33 35.90
C ASP A 308 -31.47 7.92 35.30
N LYS A 309 -30.54 7.03 35.66
CA LYS A 309 -30.38 5.69 35.11
C LYS A 309 -30.57 4.60 36.15
N SER A 310 -31.07 3.45 35.71
CA SER A 310 -31.18 2.27 36.57
C SER A 310 -29.81 1.70 36.91
N GLU A 311 -29.69 1.03 38.06
CA GLU A 311 -28.44 0.40 38.50
C GLU A 311 -27.88 -0.56 37.45
N VAL A 312 -28.75 -1.29 36.73
CA VAL A 312 -28.35 -2.20 35.66
C VAL A 312 -27.73 -1.45 34.48
N GLU A 313 -28.30 -0.31 34.07
CA GLU A 313 -27.73 0.55 33.01
C GLU A 313 -26.38 1.14 33.44
N VAL A 314 -26.22 1.50 34.71
CA VAL A 314 -24.96 2.02 35.26
C VAL A 314 -23.89 0.93 35.31
N VAL A 315 -24.23 -0.29 35.72
CA VAL A 315 -23.34 -1.46 35.69
C VAL A 315 -22.90 -1.78 34.26
N ASP A 316 -23.83 -1.82 33.30
CA ASP A 316 -23.54 -2.05 31.88
C ASP A 316 -22.61 -0.97 31.30
N LEU A 317 -22.83 0.31 31.66
CA LEU A 317 -21.93 1.40 31.30
C LEU A 317 -20.52 1.16 31.84
N VAL A 318 -20.37 0.85 33.13
CA VAL A 318 -19.06 0.59 33.75
C VAL A 318 -18.33 -0.55 33.04
N LEU A 319 -19.02 -1.65 32.74
CA LEU A 319 -18.43 -2.79 32.03
C LEU A 319 -17.97 -2.38 30.62
N LYS A 320 -18.80 -1.67 29.86
CA LYS A 320 -18.46 -1.16 28.52
C LYS A 320 -17.28 -0.19 28.52
N LEU A 321 -17.20 0.70 29.51
CA LEU A 321 -16.10 1.66 29.64
C LEU A 321 -14.80 0.96 30.01
N ARG A 322 -14.82 -0.03 30.92
CA ARG A 322 -13.65 -0.85 31.23
C ARG A 322 -13.15 -1.61 30.02
N GLU A 323 -14.05 -2.28 29.28
CA GLU A 323 -13.67 -2.99 28.05
C GLU A 323 -13.04 -2.05 27.02
N LYS A 324 -13.59 -0.84 26.86
CA LYS A 324 -13.02 0.21 25.99
C LYS A 324 -11.63 0.66 26.45
N LEU A 325 -11.42 0.88 27.74
CA LEU A 325 -10.12 1.25 28.30
C LEU A 325 -9.08 0.13 28.05
N THR A 326 -9.43 -1.13 28.31
CA THR A 326 -8.55 -2.27 28.02
C THR A 326 -8.21 -2.35 26.53
N LYS A 327 -9.19 -2.21 25.64
CA LYS A 327 -8.95 -2.19 24.19
C LYS A 327 -8.06 -1.02 23.77
N ALA A 328 -8.28 0.17 24.33
CA ALA A 328 -7.48 1.36 24.04
C ALA A 328 -6.01 1.18 24.45
N HIS A 329 -5.75 0.61 25.63
CA HIS A 329 -4.39 0.29 26.09
C HIS A 329 -3.72 -0.79 25.23
N MET A 330 -4.44 -1.87 24.90
CA MET A 330 -3.92 -2.96 24.06
C MET A 330 -3.58 -2.51 22.65
N GLN A 331 -4.38 -1.61 22.07
CA GLN A 331 -4.19 -1.09 20.72
C GLN A 331 -3.30 0.16 20.66
N GLN A 332 -2.83 0.66 21.81
CA GLN A 332 -2.06 1.91 21.93
C GLN A 332 -2.73 3.06 21.16
N LEU A 333 -4.04 3.24 21.35
CA LEU A 333 -4.79 4.29 20.67
C LEU A 333 -4.24 5.66 21.07
N SER A 334 -3.91 6.49 20.06
CA SER A 334 -3.44 7.85 20.28
C SER A 334 -4.65 8.75 20.56
N VAL A 335 -4.89 9.01 21.84
CA VAL A 335 -5.90 9.93 22.38
C VAL A 335 -5.17 11.12 23.03
N LYS A 336 -5.89 12.22 23.32
CA LYS A 336 -5.36 13.34 24.10
C LYS A 336 -4.67 12.84 25.39
N GLU A 337 -3.55 13.46 25.73
CA GLU A 337 -2.77 13.12 26.93
C GLU A 337 -3.62 13.28 28.20
N GLY A 338 -3.59 12.27 29.08
CA GLY A 338 -4.39 12.22 30.30
C GLY A 338 -5.89 11.90 30.12
N ALA A 339 -6.42 11.78 28.90
CA ALA A 339 -7.84 11.49 28.69
C ALA A 339 -8.24 10.08 29.15
N LEU A 340 -7.34 9.10 29.01
CA LEU A 340 -7.55 7.74 29.50
C LEU A 340 -7.55 7.68 31.03
N ASP A 341 -6.61 8.37 31.67
CA ASP A 341 -6.52 8.44 33.15
C ASP A 341 -7.76 9.13 33.74
N GLN A 342 -8.23 10.21 33.10
CA GLN A 342 -9.47 10.88 33.48
C GLN A 342 -10.68 9.96 33.36
N LEU A 343 -10.80 9.23 32.24
CA LEU A 343 -11.89 8.28 32.04
C LEU A 343 -11.83 7.14 33.07
N GLU A 344 -10.64 6.63 33.40
CA GLU A 344 -10.47 5.62 34.44
C GLU A 344 -10.90 6.13 35.81
N GLY A 345 -10.53 7.37 36.17
CA GLY A 345 -11.00 8.02 37.40
C GLY A 345 -12.53 8.20 37.45
N CYS A 346 -13.14 8.59 36.33
CA CYS A 346 -14.61 8.68 36.21
C CYS A 346 -15.27 7.32 36.37
N VAL A 347 -14.74 6.26 35.75
CA VAL A 347 -15.25 4.89 35.88
C VAL A 347 -15.17 4.41 37.33
N GLN A 348 -14.08 4.71 38.04
CA GLN A 348 -13.93 4.37 39.46
C GLN A 348 -14.96 5.11 40.33
N THR A 349 -15.18 6.40 40.06
CA THR A 349 -16.16 7.22 40.77
C THR A 349 -17.59 6.68 40.58
N ILE A 350 -17.97 6.33 39.34
CA ILE A 350 -19.29 5.77 39.04
C ILE A 350 -19.45 4.41 39.69
N ALA A 351 -18.43 3.54 39.62
CA ALA A 351 -18.49 2.23 40.25
C ALA A 351 -18.66 2.32 41.78
N ALA A 352 -18.00 3.28 42.42
CA ALA A 352 -18.13 3.52 43.86
C ALA A 352 -19.49 4.10 44.29
N SER A 353 -20.27 4.64 43.35
CA SER A 353 -21.62 5.18 43.64
C SER A 353 -22.72 4.11 43.65
N LEU A 354 -22.42 2.89 43.19
CA LEU A 354 -23.36 1.76 43.19
C LEU A 354 -23.47 1.11 44.58
N PRO A 355 -24.57 0.39 44.88
CA PRO A 355 -24.69 -0.44 46.08
C PRO A 355 -23.57 -1.49 46.26
N GLU A 356 -23.26 -1.87 47.50
CA GLU A 356 -22.14 -2.76 47.85
C GLU A 356 -22.20 -4.13 47.16
N ASP A 357 -23.39 -4.71 47.01
CA ASP A 357 -23.61 -5.98 46.33
C ASP A 357 -23.21 -5.90 44.85
N LEU A 358 -23.54 -4.81 44.17
CA LEU A 358 -23.14 -4.57 42.77
C LEU A 358 -21.65 -4.19 42.65
N GLN A 359 -21.09 -3.48 43.62
CA GLN A 359 -19.64 -3.23 43.66
C GLN A 359 -18.84 -4.53 43.73
N ILE A 360 -19.26 -5.49 44.57
CA ILE A 360 -18.61 -6.81 44.68
C ILE A 360 -18.62 -7.54 43.34
N VAL A 361 -19.73 -7.50 42.60
CA VAL A 361 -19.85 -8.11 41.26
C VAL A 361 -18.90 -7.44 40.26
N LEU A 362 -18.82 -6.11 40.28
CA LEU A 362 -17.91 -5.34 39.43
C LEU A 362 -16.44 -5.56 39.79
N HIS A 363 -16.11 -5.78 41.06
CA HIS A 363 -14.73 -6.10 41.48
C HIS A 363 -14.29 -7.50 41.06
N ARG A 364 -15.21 -8.46 40.97
CA ARG A 364 -14.93 -9.80 40.42
C ARG A 364 -14.68 -9.79 38.90
N HIS A 365 -15.17 -8.78 38.18
CA HIS A 365 -15.00 -8.59 36.73
C HIS A 365 -13.89 -7.58 36.40
N ARG A 366 -12.87 -7.44 37.27
CA ARG A 366 -11.68 -6.66 36.93
C ARG A 366 -10.83 -7.50 35.97
N PRO A 367 -10.50 -7.01 34.76
CA PRO A 367 -9.70 -7.74 33.78
C PRO A 367 -8.28 -8.00 34.26
#